data_AF-A0A9E3HZ60-F1
#
_entry.id   AF-A0A9E3HZ60-F1
#
_cell.length_a   1.000
_cell.length_b   1.000
_cell.length_c   1.000
_cell.angle_alpha   90.00
_cell.angle_beta   90.00
_cell.angle_gamma   90.00
#
_symmetry.space_group_name_H-M   'P 1'
#
loop_
_entity.id
_entity.type
_entity.pdbx_description
1 polymer ?
#
loop_
_entity_poly.entity_id
_entity_poly.type
_entity_poly.pdbx_seq_one_letter_code
_entity_poly.pdbx_strand_id
1 'polypeptide(L)'
;MKRIIRALDREINNLDLQIQQTIKQNPLWYEKAKCLKQVKGVGDTTACSLLATLPELGTLSRRKIAALAGLAPINRDSGKFRGKRMISGGRADVRKALYMPALVASQYNPTIRDFYQNLIKAGKPKKLALTACMRKLLIILNATLKNYQNNICLNS
;
A
#
# COMPACT_ATOMS: atom_id res chain seq x y z
N MET A 1 14.01 1.48 -32.17
CA MET A 1 13.73 1.22 -30.73
C MET A 1 12.94 2.34 -30.04
N LYS A 2 13.28 3.64 -30.18
CA LYS A 2 12.55 4.77 -29.55
C LYS A 2 11.06 4.92 -29.94
N ARG A 3 10.64 4.42 -31.11
CA ARG A 3 9.26 4.55 -31.62
C ARG A 3 8.25 3.65 -30.89
N ILE A 4 8.67 2.45 -30.49
CA ILE A 4 7.84 1.48 -29.74
C ILE A 4 7.65 1.95 -28.30
N ILE A 5 8.73 2.43 -27.66
CA ILE A 5 8.67 3.01 -26.31
C ILE A 5 7.65 4.16 -26.26
N ARG A 6 7.71 5.11 -27.21
CA ARG A 6 6.74 6.22 -27.30
C ARG A 6 5.29 5.79 -27.60
N ALA A 7 5.08 4.62 -28.19
CA ALA A 7 3.74 4.09 -28.43
C ALA A 7 3.16 3.49 -27.15
N LEU A 8 3.96 2.71 -26.42
CA LEU A 8 3.60 2.15 -25.12
C LEU A 8 3.39 3.27 -24.08
N ASP A 9 4.23 4.31 -24.06
CA ASP A 9 4.03 5.47 -23.17
C ASP A 9 2.70 6.16 -23.45
N ARG A 10 2.28 6.24 -24.72
CA ARG A 10 0.97 6.82 -25.09
C ARG A 10 -0.19 5.94 -24.64
N GLU A 11 -0.06 4.63 -24.78
CA GLU A 11 -1.08 3.69 -24.30
C GLU A 11 -1.20 3.72 -22.77
N ILE A 12 -0.07 3.76 -22.05
CA ILE A 12 -0.04 3.91 -20.59
C ILE A 12 -0.77 5.20 -20.19
N ASN A 13 -0.44 6.33 -20.82
CA ASN A 13 -1.09 7.61 -20.52
C ASN A 13 -2.60 7.59 -20.84
N ASN A 14 -3.01 6.97 -21.94
CA ASN A 14 -4.43 6.84 -22.28
C ASN A 14 -5.20 5.99 -21.26
N LEU A 15 -4.61 4.88 -20.81
CA LEU A 15 -5.20 4.03 -19.78
C LEU A 15 -5.27 4.75 -18.42
N ASP A 16 -4.22 5.48 -18.04
CA ASP A 16 -4.21 6.30 -16.82
C ASP A 16 -5.32 7.37 -16.86
N LEU A 17 -5.54 8.01 -18.03
CA LEU A 17 -6.63 8.97 -18.21
C LEU A 17 -8.01 8.32 -18.08
N GLN A 18 -8.21 7.13 -18.64
CA GLN A 18 -9.49 6.40 -18.52
C GLN A 18 -9.78 5.99 -17.07
N ILE A 19 -8.76 5.53 -16.34
CA ILE A 19 -8.86 5.21 -14.91
C ILE A 19 -9.25 6.47 -14.12
N GLN A 20 -8.59 7.60 -14.38
CA GLN A 20 -8.93 8.86 -13.73
C GLN A 20 -10.34 9.34 -14.06
N GLN A 21 -10.80 9.21 -15.31
CA GLN A 21 -12.16 9.57 -15.71
C GLN A 21 -13.21 8.71 -14.99
N THR A 22 -12.96 7.40 -14.89
CA THR A 22 -13.86 6.47 -14.19
C THR A 22 -13.94 6.78 -12.70
N ILE A 23 -12.80 7.15 -12.08
CA ILE A 23 -12.77 7.58 -10.68
C ILE A 23 -13.46 8.91 -10.47
N LYS A 24 -13.33 9.87 -11.40
CA LYS A 24 -14.05 11.16 -11.35
C LYS A 24 -15.57 10.99 -11.44
N GLN A 25 -16.06 9.96 -12.15
CA GLN A 25 -17.48 9.64 -12.21
C GLN A 25 -18.02 9.09 -10.89
N ASN A 26 -17.16 8.69 -9.95
CA ASN A 26 -17.53 8.27 -8.61
C ASN A 26 -16.93 9.22 -7.55
N PRO A 27 -17.70 10.24 -7.09
CA PRO A 27 -17.20 11.25 -6.15
C PRO A 27 -16.60 10.65 -4.87
N LEU A 28 -17.16 9.53 -4.38
CA LEU A 28 -16.66 8.84 -3.20
C LEU A 28 -15.26 8.25 -3.42
N TRP A 29 -15.01 7.67 -4.60
CA TRP A 29 -13.70 7.09 -4.93
C TRP A 29 -12.65 8.16 -5.14
N TYR A 30 -13.03 9.28 -5.77
CA TYR A 30 -12.14 10.43 -5.96
C TYR A 30 -11.66 11.00 -4.62
N GLU A 31 -12.57 11.23 -3.67
CA GLU A 31 -12.18 11.77 -2.36
C GLU A 31 -11.37 10.76 -1.53
N LYS A 32 -11.70 9.47 -1.59
CA LYS A 32 -10.88 8.42 -0.96
C LYS A 32 -9.47 8.39 -1.55
N ALA A 33 -9.32 8.48 -2.88
CA ALA A 33 -8.02 8.51 -3.54
C ALA A 33 -7.22 9.76 -3.14
N LYS A 34 -7.87 10.92 -3.10
CA LYS A 34 -7.27 12.19 -2.65
C LYS A 34 -6.79 12.10 -1.20
N CYS A 35 -7.57 11.48 -0.31
CA CYS A 35 -7.20 11.24 1.08
C CYS A 35 -5.95 10.33 1.18
N LEU A 36 -5.88 9.24 0.40
CA LEU A 36 -4.70 8.36 0.37
C LEU A 36 -3.43 9.08 -0.12
N LYS A 37 -3.55 9.96 -1.12
CA LYS A 37 -2.43 10.73 -1.69
C LYS A 37 -1.77 11.70 -0.72
N GLN A 38 -2.44 12.08 0.36
CA GLN A 38 -1.85 12.92 1.40
C GLN A 38 -0.69 12.20 2.12
N VAL A 39 -0.66 10.87 2.08
CA VAL A 39 0.44 10.09 2.64
C VAL A 39 1.63 10.10 1.68
N LYS A 40 2.71 10.79 2.08
CA LYS A 40 3.97 10.83 1.31
C LYS A 40 4.43 9.42 0.92
N GLY A 41 4.59 9.21 -0.39
CA GLY A 41 4.95 7.92 -0.99
C GLY A 41 3.82 7.24 -1.76
N VAL A 42 2.57 7.72 -1.64
CA VAL A 42 1.42 7.20 -2.40
C VAL A 42 1.10 8.10 -3.59
N GLY A 43 1.21 7.56 -4.80
CA GLY A 43 0.80 8.23 -6.04
C GLY A 43 -0.59 7.81 -6.51
N ASP A 44 -1.06 8.41 -7.61
CA ASP A 44 -2.37 8.14 -8.21
C ASP A 44 -2.57 6.66 -8.53
N THR A 45 -1.65 6.06 -9.29
CA THR A 45 -1.73 4.65 -9.70
C THR A 45 -1.82 3.72 -8.49
N THR A 46 -1.07 4.00 -7.42
CA THR A 46 -1.12 3.24 -6.17
C THR A 46 -2.46 3.41 -5.46
N ALA A 47 -2.94 4.64 -5.31
CA ALA A 47 -4.22 4.91 -4.67
C ALA A 47 -5.37 4.18 -5.40
N CYS A 48 -5.40 4.29 -6.73
CA CYS A 48 -6.38 3.62 -7.58
C CYS A 48 -6.28 2.09 -7.45
N SER A 49 -5.06 1.55 -7.54
CA SER A 49 -4.81 0.11 -7.43
C SER A 49 -5.25 -0.43 -6.06
N LEU A 50 -4.97 0.28 -4.97
CA LEU A 50 -5.40 -0.13 -3.63
C LEU A 50 -6.92 -0.05 -3.46
N LEU A 51 -7.58 0.99 -3.97
CA LEU A 51 -9.03 1.09 -3.90
C LEU A 51 -9.72 -0.01 -4.73
N ALA A 52 -9.16 -0.38 -5.88
CA ALA A 52 -9.70 -1.45 -6.73
C ALA A 52 -9.44 -2.86 -6.15
N THR A 53 -8.26 -3.10 -5.58
CA THR A 53 -7.84 -4.44 -5.12
C THR A 53 -8.09 -4.71 -3.64
N LEU A 54 -8.43 -3.67 -2.86
CA LEU A 54 -8.64 -3.74 -1.42
C LEU A 54 -9.83 -2.86 -0.97
N PRO A 55 -11.06 -3.22 -1.35
CA PRO A 55 -12.27 -2.45 -1.00
C PRO A 55 -12.52 -2.37 0.52
N GLU A 56 -11.91 -3.26 1.31
CA GLU A 56 -12.02 -3.30 2.77
C GLU A 56 -11.08 -2.29 3.48
N LEU A 57 -10.31 -1.52 2.72
CA LEU A 57 -9.41 -0.50 3.26
C LEU A 57 -10.22 0.62 3.94
N GLY A 58 -9.94 0.86 5.22
CA GLY A 58 -10.66 1.82 6.07
C GLY A 58 -11.66 1.17 7.03
N THR A 59 -12.13 -0.05 6.76
CA THR A 59 -13.15 -0.71 7.61
C THR A 59 -12.52 -1.73 8.55
N LEU A 60 -11.49 -2.43 8.12
CA LEU A 60 -10.90 -3.54 8.87
C LEU A 60 -9.88 -3.12 9.93
N SER A 61 -9.63 -4.03 10.87
CA SER A 61 -8.60 -3.86 11.89
C SER A 61 -7.19 -4.00 11.29
N ARG A 62 -6.22 -3.37 11.94
CA ARG A 62 -4.79 -3.36 11.53
C ARG A 62 -4.21 -4.76 11.29
N ARG A 63 -4.68 -5.77 12.04
CA ARG A 63 -4.24 -7.17 11.91
C ARG A 63 -4.90 -7.84 10.70
N LYS A 64 -6.21 -7.68 10.54
CA LYS A 64 -6.99 -8.27 9.43
C LYS A 64 -6.52 -7.73 8.07
N ILE A 65 -6.33 -6.41 7.95
CA ILE A 65 -5.90 -5.80 6.68
C ILE A 65 -4.48 -6.23 6.28
N ALA A 66 -3.57 -6.32 7.25
CA ALA A 66 -2.20 -6.80 7.01
C ALA A 66 -2.17 -8.28 6.62
N ALA A 67 -3.05 -9.10 7.19
CA ALA A 67 -3.19 -10.51 6.82
C ALA A 67 -3.78 -10.66 5.41
N LEU A 68 -4.83 -9.88 5.07
CA LEU A 68 -5.42 -9.86 3.73
C LEU A 68 -4.42 -9.44 2.66
N ALA A 69 -3.59 -8.44 2.94
CA ALA A 69 -2.49 -8.06 2.06
C ALA A 69 -1.34 -9.09 2.06
N GLY A 70 -1.35 -10.12 2.91
CA GLY A 70 -0.25 -11.08 3.04
C GLY A 70 1.06 -10.44 3.53
N LEU A 71 0.97 -9.38 4.34
CA LEU A 71 2.10 -8.69 4.98
C LEU A 71 2.26 -9.09 6.46
N ALA A 72 1.40 -9.97 6.96
CA ALA A 72 1.53 -10.56 8.28
C ALA A 72 2.60 -11.68 8.26
N PRO A 73 3.59 -11.67 9.15
CA PRO A 73 4.54 -12.78 9.28
C PRO A 73 3.82 -14.06 9.72
N ILE A 74 4.04 -15.15 9.01
CA ILE A 74 3.53 -16.48 9.36
C ILE A 74 4.65 -17.26 10.05
N ASN A 75 4.32 -17.92 11.17
CA ASN A 75 5.23 -18.87 11.82
C ASN A 75 5.21 -20.19 11.03
N ARG A 76 6.39 -20.70 10.67
CA ARG A 76 6.56 -22.07 10.16
C ARG A 76 7.23 -22.89 11.24
N ASP A 77 6.44 -23.25 12.24
CA ASP A 77 6.89 -24.06 13.36
C ASP A 77 6.29 -25.46 13.19
N SER A 78 7.13 -26.49 13.20
CA SER A 78 6.71 -27.90 13.19
C SER A 78 7.45 -28.65 14.28
N GLY A 79 6.74 -29.09 15.31
CA GLY A 79 7.31 -29.82 16.45
C GLY A 79 8.44 -29.03 17.13
N LYS A 80 9.70 -29.46 16.92
CA LYS A 80 10.93 -28.84 17.48
C LYS A 80 11.56 -27.76 16.58
N PHE A 81 11.08 -27.57 15.35
CA PHE A 81 11.66 -26.60 14.42
C PHE A 81 10.99 -25.23 14.58
N ARG A 82 11.80 -24.19 14.85
CA ARG A 82 11.39 -22.78 14.78
C ARG A 82 11.93 -22.17 13.50
N GLY A 83 11.10 -22.09 12.46
CA GLY A 83 11.48 -21.55 11.16
C GLY A 83 11.62 -20.03 11.16
N LYS A 84 12.32 -19.48 10.16
CA LYS A 84 12.34 -18.03 9.92
C LYS A 84 10.91 -17.56 9.56
N ARG A 85 10.43 -16.53 10.24
CA ARG A 85 9.12 -15.91 9.93
C ARG A 85 9.17 -15.25 8.55
N MET A 86 8.26 -15.65 7.68
CA MET A 86 8.13 -15.12 6.33
C MET A 86 6.71 -14.65 6.07
N ILE A 87 6.56 -13.71 5.15
CA ILE A 87 5.25 -13.36 4.60
C ILE A 87 4.83 -14.43 3.58
N SER A 88 3.57 -14.86 3.61
CA SER A 88 2.98 -15.79 2.64
C SER A 88 1.45 -15.64 2.61
N GLY A 89 0.80 -16.20 1.59
CA GLY A 89 -0.66 -16.09 1.40
C GLY A 89 -1.13 -14.69 1.02
N GLY A 90 -2.42 -14.38 1.23
CA GLY A 90 -3.03 -13.05 0.99
C GLY A 90 -3.08 -12.60 -0.49
N ARG A 91 -3.56 -11.38 -0.73
CA ARG A 91 -3.66 -10.76 -2.07
C ARG A 91 -2.29 -10.30 -2.56
N ALA A 92 -1.72 -11.05 -3.49
CA ALA A 92 -0.38 -10.77 -4.04
C ALA A 92 -0.30 -9.41 -4.74
N ASP A 93 -1.37 -8.99 -5.42
CA ASP A 93 -1.37 -7.73 -6.17
C ASP A 93 -1.36 -6.51 -5.24
N VAL A 94 -2.01 -6.60 -4.08
CA VAL A 94 -1.91 -5.59 -3.02
C VAL A 94 -0.47 -5.47 -2.52
N ARG A 95 0.25 -6.59 -2.34
CA ARG A 95 1.68 -6.53 -1.98
C ARG A 95 2.50 -5.86 -3.05
N LYS A 96 2.31 -6.24 -4.31
CA LYS A 96 3.06 -5.64 -5.43
C LYS A 96 2.81 -4.13 -5.50
N ALA A 97 1.54 -3.71 -5.38
CA ALA A 97 1.14 -2.32 -5.38
C ALA A 97 1.76 -1.51 -4.23
N LEU A 98 2.00 -2.13 -3.06
CA LEU A 98 2.60 -1.47 -1.89
C LEU A 98 4.13 -1.37 -1.93
N TYR A 99 4.81 -2.11 -2.81
CA TYR A 99 6.28 -2.20 -2.78
C TYR A 99 6.93 -0.85 -3.13
N MET A 100 6.61 -0.29 -4.30
CA MET A 100 7.16 1.00 -4.75
C MET A 100 6.78 2.16 -3.81
N PRO A 101 5.51 2.27 -3.34
CA PRO A 101 5.14 3.26 -2.34
C PRO A 101 5.94 3.14 -1.03
N ALA A 102 6.16 1.93 -0.53
CA ALA A 102 6.94 1.72 0.68
C ALA A 102 8.41 2.10 0.48
N LEU A 103 8.97 1.84 -0.72
CA LEU A 103 10.33 2.23 -1.06
C LEU A 103 10.47 3.77 -1.07
N VAL A 104 9.56 4.48 -1.72
CA VAL A 104 9.52 5.95 -1.75
C VAL A 104 9.28 6.50 -0.33
N ALA A 105 8.33 5.95 0.41
CA ALA A 105 8.04 6.38 1.77
C ALA A 105 9.22 6.17 2.72
N SER A 106 10.00 5.11 2.55
CA SER A 106 11.22 4.88 3.35
C SER A 106 12.31 5.93 3.15
N GLN A 107 12.22 6.73 2.08
CA GLN A 107 13.16 7.81 1.78
C GLN A 107 12.59 9.20 2.15
N TYR A 108 11.31 9.45 1.85
CA TYR A 108 10.73 10.80 1.92
C TYR A 108 9.69 11.00 3.03
N ASN A 109 9.15 9.94 3.61
CA ASN A 109 8.20 10.01 4.72
C ASN A 109 8.96 9.83 6.05
N PRO A 110 9.11 10.86 6.91
CA PRO A 110 9.92 10.78 8.12
C PRO A 110 9.56 9.58 9.01
N THR A 111 8.27 9.35 9.26
CA THR A 111 7.77 8.27 10.11
C THR A 111 8.12 6.87 9.60
N ILE A 112 8.19 6.68 8.28
CA ILE A 112 8.52 5.39 7.66
C ILE A 112 10.04 5.29 7.48
N ARG A 113 10.71 6.38 7.13
CA ARG A 113 12.18 6.46 7.04
C ARG A 113 12.85 6.10 8.36
N ASP A 114 12.43 6.71 9.46
CA ASP A 114 13.04 6.45 10.77
C ASP A 114 12.82 5.01 11.20
N PHE A 115 11.63 4.46 10.90
CA PHE A 115 11.32 3.05 11.13
C PHE A 115 12.20 2.11 10.30
N TYR A 116 12.38 2.42 9.01
CA TYR A 116 13.27 1.66 8.13
C TYR A 116 14.71 1.69 8.68
N GLN A 117 15.24 2.88 8.98
CA GLN A 117 16.59 3.07 9.49
C GLN A 117 16.80 2.33 10.81
N ASN A 118 15.85 2.37 11.73
CA ASN A 118 15.93 1.63 13.00
C ASN A 118 16.02 0.12 12.79
N LEU A 119 15.28 -0.44 11.82
CA LEU A 119 15.38 -1.86 11.47
C LEU A 119 16.74 -2.20 10.85
N ILE A 120 17.28 -1.35 9.98
CA ILE A 120 18.61 -1.55 9.40
C ILE A 120 19.70 -1.47 10.48
N LYS A 121 19.64 -0.48 11.38
CA LYS A 121 20.55 -0.36 12.53
C LYS A 121 20.49 -1.59 13.45
N ALA A 122 19.31 -2.18 13.61
CA ALA A 122 19.12 -3.43 14.35
C ALA A 122 19.58 -4.70 13.58
N GLY A 123 20.32 -4.54 12.48
CA GLY A 123 20.89 -5.65 11.69
C GLY A 123 19.86 -6.41 10.85
N LYS A 124 18.65 -5.87 10.64
CA LYS A 124 17.64 -6.56 9.82
C LYS A 124 17.99 -6.47 8.32
N PRO A 125 17.78 -7.54 7.54
CA PRO A 125 17.98 -7.49 6.09
C PRO A 125 17.13 -6.42 5.42
N LYS A 126 17.69 -5.71 4.42
CA LYS A 126 17.01 -4.62 3.70
C LYS A 126 15.62 -5.00 3.18
N LYS A 127 15.48 -6.19 2.59
CA LYS A 127 14.19 -6.71 2.09
C LYS A 127 13.17 -6.89 3.23
N LEU A 128 13.60 -7.40 4.38
CA LEU A 128 12.72 -7.57 5.54
C LEU A 128 12.28 -6.22 6.09
N ALA A 129 13.21 -5.27 6.21
CA ALA A 129 12.91 -3.92 6.66
C ALA A 129 11.89 -3.23 5.72
N LEU A 130 12.04 -3.40 4.41
CA LEU A 130 11.09 -2.86 3.44
C LEU A 130 9.71 -3.53 3.54
N THR A 131 9.62 -4.85 3.71
CA THR A 131 8.35 -5.55 3.96
C THR A 131 7.67 -5.03 5.24
N ALA A 132 8.43 -4.75 6.29
CA ALA A 132 7.90 -4.14 7.50
C ALA A 132 7.38 -2.71 7.24
N CYS A 133 8.06 -1.94 6.39
CA CYS A 133 7.61 -0.62 5.96
C CYS A 133 6.32 -0.69 5.13
N MET A 134 6.18 -1.67 4.23
CA MET A 134 4.93 -1.91 3.49
C MET A 134 3.76 -2.14 4.45
N ARG A 135 3.97 -2.97 5.48
CA ARG A 135 2.95 -3.21 6.51
C ARG A 135 2.62 -1.93 7.29
N LYS A 136 3.63 -1.15 7.67
CA LYS A 136 3.44 0.12 8.40
C LYS A 136 2.67 1.13 7.54
N LEU A 137 3.02 1.27 6.27
CA LEU A 137 2.34 2.13 5.31
C LEU A 137 0.87 1.72 5.14
N LEU A 138 0.59 0.43 4.92
CA LEU A 138 -0.79 -0.07 4.79
C LEU A 138 -1.63 0.24 6.03
N ILE A 139 -1.07 0.10 7.24
CA ILE A 139 -1.77 0.42 8.48
C ILE A 139 -2.09 1.92 8.57
N ILE A 140 -1.17 2.78 8.15
CA ILE A 140 -1.39 4.23 8.07
C ILE A 140 -2.54 4.52 7.10
N LEU A 141 -2.48 4.00 5.87
CA LEU A 141 -3.52 4.20 4.85
C LEU A 141 -4.90 3.73 5.33
N ASN A 142 -4.96 2.58 5.99
CA ASN A 142 -6.19 2.05 6.57
C ASN A 142 -6.75 2.95 7.68
N ALA A 143 -5.88 3.51 8.54
CA ALA A 143 -6.32 4.45 9.58
C ALA A 143 -6.78 5.79 8.99
N THR A 144 -6.07 6.32 7.99
CA THR A 144 -6.43 7.57 7.32
C THR A 144 -7.81 7.47 6.68
N LEU A 145 -8.09 6.40 5.93
CA LEU A 145 -9.43 6.21 5.34
C LEU A 145 -10.51 5.93 6.38
N LYS A 146 -10.18 5.22 7.47
CA LYS A 146 -11.14 5.01 8.57
C LYS A 146 -11.58 6.34 9.18
N ASN A 147 -10.62 7.23 9.44
CA ASN A 147 -10.90 8.55 10.00
C ASN A 147 -11.72 9.40 9.01
N TYR A 148 -11.39 9.36 7.72
CA TYR A 148 -12.16 10.03 6.67
C TYR A 148 -13.61 9.55 6.63
N GLN A 149 -13.85 8.24 6.66
CA GLN A 149 -15.19 7.66 6.67
C GLN A 149 -15.99 8.05 7.91
N ASN A 150 -15.37 8.02 9.09
CA ASN A 150 -16.01 8.44 10.34
C ASN A 150 -16.42 9.93 10.29
N ASN A 151 -15.58 10.79 9.71
CA ASN A 151 -15.88 12.21 9.58
C ASN A 151 -17.03 12.48 8.60
N ILE A 152 -17.25 11.63 7.59
CA ILE A 152 -18.43 11.75 6.72
C ILE A 152 -19.69 11.37 7.51
N CYS A 153 -19.67 10.23 8.21
CA CYS A 153 -20.84 9.74 8.96
C CYS A 153 -21.27 10.64 10.12
N LEU A 154 -20.36 11.45 10.68
CA LEU A 154 -20.69 12.42 11.74
C LEU A 154 -21.23 13.75 11.20
N ASN A 155 -21.04 14.03 9.90
CA ASN A 155 -21.49 15.25 9.22
C ASN A 155 -22.65 14.96 8.23
N SER A 156 -23.26 13.77 8.31
CA SER A 156 -24.40 13.33 7.50
C SER A 156 -25.65 13.19 8.37
#